data_AF-A0A392QHH1-F1
#
_entry.id   AF-A0A392QHH1-F1
#
_cell.length_a   1.000
_cell.length_b   1.000
_cell.length_c   1.000
_cell.angle_alpha   90.00
_cell.angle_beta   90.00
_cell.angle_gamma   90.00
#
_symmetry.space_group_name_H-M   'P 1'
#
loop_
_entity.id
_entity.type
_entity.pdbx_description
1 polymer ?
#
loop_
_entity_poly.entity_id
_entity_poly.type
_entity_poly.pdbx_seq_one_letter_code
_entity_poly.pdbx_strand_id
1 'polypeptide(L)'
;VIEAVNAKYAELQIKGELSAILLHIAQETEELAIKERQNFSPTLKKWHPTASASAALMLHSCYGHVLRQYLSDVTSLTREAVEVLQRAGKLEKVFVQMVVEDVNEGDENGKTVVKDMVPYEVDSVILNLLKKWIHESLSKGRECLQRAKETEVSFSIIIFFHLKI
;
A
#
# COMPACT_ATOMS: atom_id res chain seq x y z
N VAL A 1 4.06 -29.40 11.52
CA VAL A 1 4.89 -28.18 11.72
C VAL A 1 5.59 -27.76 10.42
N ILE A 2 6.37 -28.64 9.79
CA ILE A 2 7.12 -28.34 8.54
C ILE A 2 6.19 -27.89 7.39
N GLU A 3 5.07 -28.60 7.17
CA GLU A 3 4.10 -28.25 6.11
C GLU A 3 3.46 -26.87 6.32
N ALA A 4 3.11 -26.52 7.56
CA ALA A 4 2.53 -25.21 7.89
C ALA A 4 3.54 -24.06 7.73
N VAL A 5 4.83 -24.31 8.00
CA VAL A 5 5.92 -23.36 7.77
C VAL A 5 6.13 -23.14 6.27
N ASN A 6 6.12 -24.22 5.47
CA ASN A 6 6.27 -24.14 4.02
C ASN A 6 5.10 -23.39 3.36
N ALA A 7 3.86 -23.63 3.79
CA ALA A 7 2.69 -22.90 3.29
C ALA A 7 2.79 -21.39 3.57
N LYS A 8 3.21 -21.02 4.78
CA LYS A 8 3.42 -19.62 5.17
C LYS A 8 4.55 -18.94 4.39
N TYR A 9 5.60 -19.69 4.05
CA TYR A 9 6.69 -19.19 3.21
C TYR A 9 6.22 -18.92 1.77
N ALA A 10 5.46 -19.83 1.18
CA ALA A 10 4.88 -19.64 -0.16
C ALA A 10 3.93 -18.42 -0.21
N GLU A 11 3.11 -18.22 0.82
CA GLU A 11 2.24 -17.04 0.93
C GLU A 11 3.05 -15.73 0.99
N LEU A 12 4.15 -15.71 1.75
CA LEU A 12 5.05 -14.55 1.82
C LEU A 12 5.73 -14.27 0.48
N GLN A 13 6.13 -15.31 -0.26
CA GLN A 13 6.73 -15.18 -1.58
C GLN A 13 5.74 -14.57 -2.58
N ILE A 14 4.51 -15.09 -2.63
CA ILE A 14 3.44 -14.55 -3.50
C ILE A 14 3.17 -13.08 -3.15
N LYS A 15 3.08 -12.73 -1.86
CA LYS A 15 2.91 -11.34 -1.42
C LYS A 15 4.06 -10.43 -1.85
N GLY A 16 5.30 -10.95 -1.82
CA GLY A 16 6.47 -10.25 -2.35
C GLY A 16 6.38 -10.01 -3.86
N GLU A 17 5.99 -11.03 -4.62
CA GLU A 17 5.81 -10.96 -6.08
C GLU A 17 4.71 -9.95 -6.45
N LEU A 18 3.56 -9.98 -5.78
CA LEU A 18 2.48 -9.01 -5.99
C LEU A 18 2.93 -7.57 -5.70
N SER A 19 3.71 -7.38 -4.65
CA SER A 19 4.25 -6.06 -4.31
C SER A 19 5.20 -5.55 -5.40
N ALA A 20 6.07 -6.42 -5.92
CA ALA A 20 6.97 -6.10 -7.02
C ALA A 20 6.21 -5.75 -8.31
N ILE A 21 5.14 -6.48 -8.63
CA ILE A 21 4.26 -6.18 -9.77
C ILE A 21 3.62 -4.79 -9.62
N LEU A 22 3.08 -4.46 -8.44
CA LEU A 22 2.47 -3.15 -8.21
C LEU A 22 3.48 -2.01 -8.33
N LEU A 23 4.70 -2.19 -7.82
CA LEU A 23 5.77 -1.21 -7.97
C LEU A 23 6.11 -0.98 -9.44
N HIS A 24 6.16 -2.04 -10.25
CA HIS A 24 6.39 -1.94 -11.69
C HIS A 24 5.23 -1.24 -12.40
N ILE A 25 3.98 -1.61 -12.11
CA ILE A 25 2.80 -0.94 -12.68
C ILE A 25 2.80 0.55 -12.32
N ALA A 26 3.15 0.92 -11.08
CA ALA A 26 3.25 2.32 -10.68
C ALA A 26 4.29 3.08 -11.52
N GLN A 27 5.43 2.45 -11.80
CA GLN A 27 6.48 3.01 -12.65
C GLN A 27 6.01 3.20 -14.09
N GLU A 28 5.47 2.16 -14.71
CA GLU A 28 4.97 2.24 -16.09
C GLU A 28 3.82 3.26 -16.22
N THR A 29 2.97 3.37 -15.20
CA THR A 29 1.88 4.36 -15.18
C THR A 29 2.43 5.79 -15.11
N GLU A 30 3.48 6.04 -14.32
CA GLU A 30 4.14 7.34 -14.27
C GLU A 30 4.76 7.72 -15.63
N GLU A 31 5.48 6.77 -16.24
CA GLU A 31 6.08 6.98 -17.55
C GLU A 31 5.04 7.22 -18.64
N LEU A 32 3.92 6.50 -18.58
CA LEU A 32 2.79 6.70 -19.48
C LEU A 32 2.18 8.10 -19.29
N ALA A 33 2.03 8.57 -18.05
CA ALA A 33 1.53 9.90 -17.76
C ALA A 33 2.45 11.00 -18.31
N ILE A 34 3.76 10.84 -18.16
CA ILE A 34 4.76 11.77 -18.71
C ILE A 34 4.70 11.79 -20.24
N LYS A 35 4.67 10.60 -20.88
CA LYS A 35 4.57 10.47 -22.35
C LYS A 35 3.28 11.06 -22.89
N GLU A 36 2.17 10.86 -22.19
CA GLU A 36 0.88 11.47 -22.54
C GLU A 36 1.00 12.99 -22.57
N ARG A 37 1.47 13.56 -21.46
CA ARG A 37 1.53 15.02 -21.27
C ARG A 37 2.42 15.69 -22.30
N GLN A 38 3.51 15.04 -22.69
CA GLN A 38 4.48 15.58 -23.64
C GLN A 38 4.02 15.44 -25.10
N ASN A 39 3.36 14.34 -25.46
CA ASN A 39 3.13 13.99 -26.85
C ASN A 39 1.68 14.24 -27.32
N PHE A 40 0.69 13.94 -26.48
CA PHE A 40 -0.72 13.97 -26.87
C PHE A 40 -1.43 15.22 -26.40
N SER A 41 -1.27 15.56 -25.12
CA SER A 41 -1.89 16.74 -24.49
C SER A 41 -1.75 18.04 -25.29
N PRO A 42 -0.57 18.44 -25.81
CA PRO A 42 -0.43 19.72 -26.55
C PRO A 42 -1.30 19.80 -27.80
N THR A 43 -1.58 18.64 -28.43
CA THR A 43 -2.44 18.57 -29.61
C THR A 43 -3.92 18.48 -29.21
N LEU A 44 -4.23 17.65 -28.21
CA LEU A 44 -5.61 17.41 -27.76
C LEU A 44 -6.23 18.62 -27.05
N LYS A 45 -5.43 19.45 -26.38
CA LYS A 45 -5.88 20.70 -25.74
C LYS A 45 -6.60 21.67 -26.69
N LYS A 46 -6.30 21.62 -27.98
CA LYS A 46 -7.00 22.41 -29.01
C LYS A 46 -8.49 22.06 -29.14
N TRP A 47 -8.85 20.83 -28.74
CA TRP A 47 -10.21 20.27 -28.85
C TRP A 47 -10.86 20.06 -27.50
N HIS A 48 -10.06 19.74 -26.48
CA HIS A 48 -10.52 19.49 -25.13
C HIS A 48 -9.56 20.18 -24.14
N PRO A 49 -9.91 21.36 -23.62
CA PRO A 49 -9.00 22.19 -22.81
C PRO A 49 -8.38 21.47 -21.61
N THR A 50 -9.06 20.47 -21.04
CA THR A 50 -8.62 19.70 -19.87
C THR A 50 -8.18 18.27 -20.23
N ALA A 51 -7.58 18.08 -21.41
CA ALA A 51 -7.17 16.75 -21.90
C ALA A 51 -6.12 16.07 -21.00
N SER A 52 -5.13 16.84 -20.50
CA SER A 52 -4.06 16.32 -19.63
C SER A 52 -4.63 15.88 -18.27
N ALA A 53 -5.53 16.68 -17.69
CA ALA A 53 -6.22 16.36 -16.45
C ALA A 53 -7.10 15.12 -16.62
N SER A 54 -7.80 15.00 -17.75
CA SER A 54 -8.65 13.82 -18.03
C SER A 54 -7.83 12.54 -18.12
N ALA A 55 -6.66 12.59 -18.79
CA ALA A 55 -5.73 11.47 -18.84
C ALA A 55 -5.17 11.13 -17.46
N ALA A 56 -4.76 12.13 -16.68
CA ALA A 56 -4.27 11.94 -15.32
C ALA A 56 -5.33 11.28 -14.41
N LEU A 57 -6.58 11.74 -14.46
CA LEU A 57 -7.69 11.16 -13.69
C LEU A 57 -7.95 9.69 -14.08
N MET A 58 -7.87 9.37 -15.37
CA MET A 58 -8.05 8.00 -15.85
C MET A 58 -6.92 7.09 -15.37
N LEU A 59 -5.67 7.52 -15.49
CA LEU A 59 -4.50 6.76 -15.02
C LEU A 59 -4.51 6.59 -13.50
N HIS A 60 -4.86 7.64 -12.76
CA HIS A 60 -5.05 7.59 -11.31
C HIS A 60 -6.11 6.55 -10.92
N SER A 61 -7.28 6.57 -11.57
CA SER A 61 -8.35 5.60 -11.30
C SER A 61 -7.92 4.16 -11.58
N CYS A 62 -7.25 3.92 -12.71
CA CYS A 62 -6.75 2.60 -13.09
C CYS A 62 -5.77 2.04 -12.06
N TYR A 63 -4.74 2.81 -11.70
CA TYR A 63 -3.79 2.38 -10.67
C TYR A 63 -4.45 2.24 -9.30
N GLY A 64 -5.32 3.17 -8.92
CA GLY A 64 -6.06 3.13 -7.67
C GLY A 64 -6.94 1.89 -7.52
N HIS A 65 -7.51 1.38 -8.62
CA HIS A 65 -8.25 0.12 -8.60
C HIS A 65 -7.35 -1.07 -8.25
N VAL A 66 -6.19 -1.19 -8.92
CA VAL A 66 -5.22 -2.26 -8.67
C VAL A 66 -4.64 -2.16 -7.25
N LEU A 67 -4.34 -0.95 -6.79
CA LEU A 67 -3.86 -0.68 -5.43
C LEU A 67 -4.89 -1.12 -4.39
N ARG A 68 -6.18 -0.79 -4.56
CA ARG A 68 -7.23 -1.22 -3.64
C ARG A 68 -7.36 -2.74 -3.55
N GLN A 69 -7.25 -3.43 -4.68
CA GLN A 69 -7.27 -4.89 -4.72
C GLN A 69 -6.07 -5.49 -3.98
N TYR A 70 -4.88 -4.93 -4.14
CA TYR A 70 -3.72 -5.36 -3.36
C TYR A 70 -3.93 -5.14 -1.86
N LEU A 71 -4.43 -3.96 -1.47
CA LEU A 71 -4.61 -3.60 -0.06
C LEU A 71 -5.71 -4.39 0.65
N SER A 72 -6.67 -5.01 -0.07
CA SER A 72 -7.65 -5.90 0.57
C SER A 72 -7.00 -7.15 1.16
N ASP A 73 -5.87 -7.57 0.61
CA ASP A 73 -5.17 -8.80 1.00
C ASP A 73 -3.99 -8.53 1.96
N VAL A 74 -3.63 -7.26 2.16
CA VAL A 74 -2.59 -6.83 3.10
C VAL A 74 -3.15 -6.79 4.52
N THR A 75 -2.75 -7.77 5.33
CA THR A 75 -3.21 -7.90 6.73
C THR A 75 -2.22 -7.35 7.75
N SER A 76 -0.93 -7.27 7.41
CA SER A 76 0.15 -6.85 8.30
C SER A 76 1.02 -5.78 7.66
N LEU A 77 1.62 -4.93 8.48
CA LEU A 77 2.63 -3.98 8.02
C LEU A 77 3.93 -4.72 7.66
N THR A 78 4.19 -4.88 6.36
CA THR A 78 5.44 -5.42 5.83
C THR A 78 6.25 -4.32 5.15
N ARG A 79 7.54 -4.57 4.92
CA ARG A 79 8.40 -3.63 4.21
C ARG A 79 7.89 -3.40 2.78
N GLU A 80 7.49 -4.46 2.11
CA GLU A 80 7.04 -4.46 0.72
C GLU A 80 5.73 -3.66 0.58
N ALA A 81 4.79 -3.83 1.53
CA ALA A 81 3.56 -3.04 1.56
C ALA A 81 3.83 -1.55 1.79
N VAL A 82 4.79 -1.21 2.66
CA VAL A 82 5.21 0.19 2.86
C VAL A 82 5.83 0.76 1.60
N GLU A 83 6.68 0.01 0.89
CA GLU A 83 7.27 0.43 -0.38
C GLU A 83 6.20 0.70 -1.45
N VAL A 84 5.21 -0.20 -1.60
CA VAL A 84 4.06 -0.02 -2.50
C VAL A 84 3.26 1.25 -2.16
N LEU A 85 2.94 1.44 -0.88
CA LEU A 85 2.17 2.60 -0.39
C LEU A 85 2.93 3.91 -0.62
N GLN A 86 4.23 3.95 -0.35
CA GLN A 86 5.08 5.12 -0.62
C GLN A 86 5.17 5.42 -2.12
N ARG A 87 5.32 4.39 -2.96
CA ARG A 87 5.35 4.55 -4.42
C ARG A 87 4.02 5.07 -4.96
N ALA A 88 2.89 4.57 -4.45
CA ALA A 88 1.55 5.05 -4.76
C ALA A 88 1.39 6.53 -4.42
N GLY A 89 1.82 6.96 -3.23
CA GLY A 89 1.76 8.36 -2.82
C GLY A 89 2.62 9.29 -3.66
N LYS A 90 3.77 8.82 -4.16
CA LYS A 90 4.59 9.57 -5.13
C LYS A 90 3.88 9.70 -6.48
N LEU A 91 3.33 8.60 -6.99
CA LEU A 91 2.59 8.58 -8.25
C LEU A 91 1.37 9.51 -8.20
N GLU A 92 0.63 9.50 -7.09
CA GLU A 92 -0.51 10.40 -6.88
C GLU A 92 -0.11 11.88 -7.01
N LYS A 93 1.03 12.28 -6.43
CA LYS A 93 1.52 13.66 -6.55
C LYS A 93 1.81 14.06 -8.00
N VAL A 94 2.28 13.12 -8.83
CA VAL A 94 2.46 13.37 -10.27
C VAL A 94 1.12 13.67 -10.93
N PHE A 95 0.08 12.89 -10.66
CA PHE A 95 -1.26 13.15 -11.21
C PHE A 95 -1.87 14.46 -10.70
N VAL A 96 -1.75 14.75 -9.40
CA VAL A 96 -2.18 16.05 -8.83
C VAL A 96 -1.50 17.20 -9.57
N GLN A 97 -0.19 17.11 -9.78
CA GLN A 97 0.56 18.14 -10.50
C GLN A 97 0.03 18.31 -11.93
N MET A 98 -0.18 17.21 -12.67
CA MET A 98 -0.73 17.26 -14.03
C MET A 98 -2.11 17.93 -14.07
N VAL A 99 -2.99 17.61 -13.13
CA VAL A 99 -4.34 18.19 -13.04
C VAL A 99 -4.27 19.69 -12.71
N VAL A 100 -3.41 20.09 -11.77
CA VAL A 100 -3.25 21.50 -11.36
C VAL A 100 -2.67 22.35 -12.49
N GLU A 101 -1.64 21.85 -13.18
CA GLU A 101 -1.03 22.53 -14.33
C GLU A 101 -2.05 22.74 -15.45
N ASP A 102 -2.88 21.74 -15.73
CA ASP A 102 -3.87 21.79 -16.82
C ASP A 102 -5.01 22.79 -16.56
N VAL A 103 -5.40 22.94 -15.30
CA VAL A 103 -6.51 23.82 -14.89
C VAL A 103 -6.06 25.29 -14.82
N ASN A 104 -4.79 25.55 -14.52
CA ASN A 104 -4.25 26.90 -14.49
C ASN A 104 -3.98 27.49 -15.89
N GLU A 105 -3.93 26.65 -16.93
CA GLU A 105 -3.79 27.05 -18.34
C GLU A 105 -5.14 27.35 -19.03
N GLY A 106 -6.28 27.03 -18.39
CA GLY A 106 -7.63 27.19 -18.95
C GLY A 106 -8.42 28.34 -18.31
N ASP A 107 -8.99 29.20 -19.16
CA ASP A 107 -9.91 30.29 -18.76
C ASP A 107 -11.09 29.75 -17.92
N GLU A 108 -11.59 30.55 -16.96
CA GLU A 108 -12.42 30.30 -15.73
C GLU A 108 -13.37 29.07 -15.58
N ASN A 109 -13.56 28.22 -16.59
CA ASN A 109 -14.34 26.99 -16.54
C ASN A 109 -13.55 25.76 -16.01
N GLY A 110 -12.28 25.91 -15.64
CA GLY A 110 -11.41 24.82 -15.13
C GLY A 110 -11.73 24.33 -13.71
N LYS A 111 -12.61 25.02 -12.97
CA LYS A 111 -12.95 24.72 -11.56
C LYS A 111 -13.70 23.40 -11.35
N THR A 112 -14.23 22.75 -12.40
CA THR A 112 -15.03 21.53 -12.26
C THR A 112 -14.23 20.22 -12.36
N VAL A 113 -13.00 20.21 -12.90
CA VAL A 113 -12.24 18.96 -13.15
C VAL A 113 -11.36 18.55 -11.96
N VAL A 114 -10.90 19.50 -11.15
CA VAL A 114 -10.03 19.24 -9.97
C VAL A 114 -10.75 18.41 -8.87
N LYS A 115 -12.09 18.38 -8.88
CA LYS A 115 -12.88 17.84 -7.77
C LYS A 115 -13.04 16.32 -7.77
N ASP A 116 -12.67 15.63 -8.86
CA ASP A 116 -13.01 14.22 -9.05
C ASP A 116 -11.91 13.23 -8.63
N MET A 117 -10.70 13.70 -8.30
CA MET A 117 -9.61 12.80 -7.87
C MET A 117 -9.74 12.46 -6.40
N VAL A 118 -10.11 11.22 -6.10
CA VAL A 118 -10.18 10.69 -4.73
C VAL A 118 -8.78 10.24 -4.29
N PRO A 119 -8.19 10.81 -3.22
CA PRO A 119 -6.85 10.42 -2.78
C PRO A 119 -6.74 8.94 -2.43
N TYR A 120 -5.55 8.35 -2.58
CA TYR A 120 -5.25 6.99 -2.16
C TYR A 120 -5.19 6.82 -0.63
N GLU A 121 -5.20 7.91 0.13
CA GLU A 121 -5.17 7.92 1.59
C GLU A 121 -4.00 7.13 2.21
N VAL A 122 -2.83 7.19 1.57
CA VAL A 122 -1.63 6.42 1.93
C VAL A 122 -1.32 6.48 3.42
N ASP A 123 -1.32 7.67 4.03
CA ASP A 123 -1.00 7.85 5.45
C ASP A 123 -2.03 7.17 6.37
N SER A 124 -3.32 7.27 6.03
CA SER A 124 -4.40 6.61 6.76
C SER A 124 -4.28 5.09 6.68
N VAL A 125 -3.94 4.55 5.50
CA VAL A 125 -3.72 3.11 5.30
C VAL A 125 -2.53 2.64 6.13
N ILE A 126 -1.39 3.34 6.06
CA ILE A 126 -0.19 3.02 6.85
C ILE A 126 -0.51 3.04 8.35
N LEU A 127 -1.22 4.08 8.81
CA LEU A 127 -1.60 4.20 10.21
C LEU A 127 -2.50 3.04 10.67
N ASN A 128 -3.43 2.60 9.84
CA ASN A 128 -4.31 1.47 10.14
C ASN A 128 -3.53 0.14 10.20
N LEU A 129 -2.58 -0.07 9.29
CA LEU A 129 -1.69 -1.24 9.32
C LEU A 129 -0.78 -1.23 10.55
N LEU A 130 -0.22 -0.07 10.91
CA LEU A 130 0.58 0.13 12.12
C LEU A 130 -0.21 -0.23 13.38
N LYS A 131 -1.45 0.28 13.51
CA LYS A 131 -2.33 -0.03 14.65
C LYS A 131 -2.59 -1.53 14.78
N LYS A 132 -2.89 -2.22 13.67
CA LYS A 132 -3.08 -3.67 13.65
C LYS A 132 -1.81 -4.42 14.07
N TRP A 133 -0.66 -4.05 13.50
CA TRP A 133 0.63 -4.66 13.82
C TRP A 133 1.00 -4.52 15.31
N ILE A 134 0.78 -3.33 15.91
CA ILE A 134 1.02 -3.11 17.34
C ILE A 134 0.13 -4.03 18.17
N HIS A 135 -1.16 -4.14 17.84
CA HIS A 135 -2.10 -4.99 18.56
C HIS A 135 -1.69 -6.47 18.52
N GLU A 136 -1.35 -6.98 17.33
CA GLU A 136 -0.87 -8.35 17.15
C GLU A 136 0.44 -8.63 17.90
N SER A 137 1.37 -7.68 17.86
CA SER A 137 2.67 -7.80 18.55
C SER A 137 2.48 -7.87 20.07
N LEU A 138 1.59 -7.05 20.63
CA LEU A 138 1.25 -7.09 22.04
C LEU A 138 0.54 -8.39 22.44
N SER A 139 -0.33 -8.94 21.59
CA SER A 139 -0.97 -10.24 21.84
C SER A 139 0.05 -11.37 21.90
N LYS A 140 0.91 -11.47 20.88
CA LYS A 140 1.99 -12.47 20.82
C LYS A 140 2.94 -12.33 22.01
N GLY A 141 3.27 -11.11 22.42
CA GLY A 141 4.09 -10.85 23.60
C GLY A 141 3.45 -11.38 24.89
N ARG A 142 2.15 -11.15 25.10
CA ARG A 142 1.41 -11.70 26.25
C ARG A 142 1.38 -13.23 26.25
N GLU A 143 1.11 -13.85 25.11
CA GLU A 143 1.10 -15.31 24.97
C GLU A 143 2.48 -15.90 25.27
N CYS A 144 3.56 -15.29 24.79
CA CYS A 144 4.92 -15.71 25.11
C CYS A 144 5.22 -15.60 26.61
N LEU A 145 4.82 -14.50 27.25
CA LEU A 145 5.00 -14.32 28.70
C LEU A 145 4.21 -15.37 29.49
N GLN A 146 2.97 -15.65 29.08
CA GLN A 146 2.12 -16.66 29.73
C GLN A 146 2.74 -18.06 29.62
N ARG A 147 3.23 -18.44 28.43
CA ARG A 147 3.94 -19.73 28.23
C ARG A 147 5.22 -19.82 29.05
N ALA A 148 5.99 -18.74 29.14
CA ALA A 148 7.22 -18.69 29.95
C ALA A 148 6.90 -18.94 31.43
N LYS A 149 5.88 -18.26 31.96
CA LYS A 149 5.38 -18.48 33.33
C LYS A 149 4.96 -19.93 33.58
N GLU A 150 4.18 -20.52 32.68
CA GLU A 150 3.73 -21.92 32.81
C GLU A 150 4.91 -22.91 32.78
N THR A 151 5.93 -22.61 31.99
CA THR A 151 7.15 -23.42 31.87
C THR A 151 7.96 -23.36 33.17
N GLU A 152 8.18 -22.17 33.74
CA GLU A 152 8.89 -22.00 35.02
C GLU A 152 8.17 -22.71 36.18
N VAL A 153 6.84 -22.62 36.24
CA VAL A 153 6.03 -23.33 37.24
C VAL A 153 6.17 -24.84 37.06
N SER A 154 6.10 -25.34 35.83
CA SER A 154 6.24 -26.76 35.52
C SER A 154 7.62 -27.29 35.91
N PHE A 155 8.70 -26.57 35.57
CA PHE A 155 10.06 -26.91 35.99
C PHE A 155 10.21 -26.90 37.52
N SER A 156 9.66 -25.88 38.19
CA SER A 156 9.74 -25.77 39.65
C SER A 156 9.04 -26.94 40.35
N ILE A 157 7.88 -27.37 39.84
CA ILE A 157 7.16 -28.55 40.33
C ILE A 157 8.00 -29.81 40.13
N ILE A 158 8.55 -30.04 38.93
CA ILE A 158 9.39 -31.21 38.62
C ILE A 158 10.60 -31.28 39.56
N ILE A 159 11.32 -30.17 39.74
CA ILE A 159 12.48 -30.10 40.64
C ILE A 159 12.07 -30.41 42.08
N PHE A 160 10.94 -29.87 42.56
CA PHE A 160 10.44 -30.15 43.91
C PHE A 160 10.11 -31.64 44.12
N PHE A 161 9.53 -32.32 43.14
CA PHE A 161 9.31 -33.77 43.21
C PHE A 161 10.61 -34.58 43.14
N HIS A 162 11.60 -34.11 42.38
CA HIS A 162 12.86 -34.84 42.16
C HIS A 162 13.90 -34.64 43.29
N LEU A 163 13.85 -33.52 44.03
CA LEU A 163 14.72 -33.26 45.20
C LEU A 163 14.12 -33.76 46.54
N LYS A 164 12.91 -34.32 46.54
CA LYS A 164 12.23 -34.81 47.75
C LYS A 164 12.30 -36.34 47.92
N ILE A 165 13.30 -36.97 47.29
CA ILE A 165 13.78 -38.33 47.57
C ILE A 165 15.14 -38.21 48.25
#